data_AF-A0A453GJE3-F1
#
_entry.id   AF-A0A453GJE3-F1
#
_cell.length_a   1.000
_cell.length_b   1.000
_cell.length_c   1.000
_cell.angle_alpha   90.00
_cell.angle_beta   90.00
_cell.angle_gamma   90.00
#
_symmetry.space_group_name_H-M   'P 1'
#
loop_
_entity.id
_entity.type
_entity.pdbx_description
1 polymer ?
#
loop_
_entity_poly.entity_id
_entity_poly.type
_entity_poly.pdbx_seq_one_letter_code
_entity_poly.pdbx_strand_id
1 'polypeptide(L)'
;MASEGVVDKAKFDSFDMPIYGPSQRELREIIQEEGSFSITEMRVHDLTSGMDSTFLTPNRVANSMRAALEPIINQHFGSSGEVMDEFVRTAEK
;
A
#
# COMPACT_ATOMS: atom_id res chain seq x y z
N MET A 1 -16.35 4.04 -3.27
CA MET A 1 -16.48 3.05 -2.17
C MET A 1 -17.37 3.52 -1.00
N ALA A 2 -16.89 4.29 -0.02
CA ALA A 2 -17.70 4.64 1.17
C ALA A 2 -18.85 5.62 0.88
N SER A 3 -18.59 6.66 0.07
CA SER A 3 -19.62 7.59 -0.41
C SER A 3 -20.68 6.93 -1.29
N GLU A 4 -20.32 5.81 -1.92
CA GLU A 4 -21.19 5.03 -2.82
C GLU A 4 -21.89 3.88 -2.08
N GLY A 5 -21.66 3.72 -0.78
CA GLY A 5 -22.31 2.71 0.06
C GLY A 5 -21.77 1.28 -0.09
N VAL A 6 -20.68 1.06 -0.84
CA VAL A 6 -20.07 -0.27 -1.03
C VAL A 6 -19.38 -0.77 0.25
N VAL A 7 -18.84 0.16 1.05
CA VAL A 7 -18.29 -0.13 2.38
C VAL A 7 -18.93 0.78 3.41
N ASP A 8 -19.04 0.29 4.64
CA ASP A 8 -19.53 1.09 5.76
C ASP A 8 -18.59 2.26 6.06
N LYS A 9 -19.17 3.45 6.18
CA LYS A 9 -18.40 4.68 6.40
C LYS A 9 -17.72 4.71 7.77
N ALA A 10 -18.38 4.24 8.83
CA ALA A 10 -17.78 4.25 10.16
C ALA A 10 -16.58 3.29 10.23
N LYS A 11 -16.66 2.12 9.57
CA LYS A 11 -15.52 1.21 9.39
C LYS A 11 -14.39 1.83 8.58
N PHE A 12 -14.71 2.61 7.53
CA PHE A 12 -13.69 3.31 6.75
C PHE A 12 -12.98 4.36 7.60
N ASP A 13 -13.73 5.17 8.33
CA ASP A 13 -13.20 6.24 9.19
C ASP A 13 -12.34 5.66 10.34
N SER A 14 -12.54 4.39 10.72
CA SER A 14 -11.75 3.70 11.75
C SER A 14 -10.62 2.83 11.20
N PHE A 15 -10.40 2.80 9.89
CA PHE A 15 -9.41 1.92 9.26
C PHE A 15 -8.09 2.64 9.02
N ASP A 16 -7.03 2.20 9.70
CA ASP A 16 -5.67 2.62 9.42
C ASP A 16 -4.91 1.52 8.66
N MET A 17 -4.18 1.91 7.62
CA MET A 17 -3.37 0.98 6.84
C MET A 17 -2.14 0.54 7.66
N PRO A 18 -1.90 -0.77 7.87
CA PRO A 18 -0.76 -1.25 8.64
C PRO A 18 0.54 -1.26 7.82
N ILE A 19 0.82 -0.17 7.12
CA ILE A 19 2.00 0.00 6.26
C ILE A 19 2.66 1.32 6.62
N TYR A 20 3.96 1.26 6.91
CA TYR A 20 4.79 2.43 7.17
C TYR A 20 5.93 2.48 6.15
N GLY A 21 6.06 3.61 5.46
CA GLY A 21 7.18 3.88 4.56
C GLY A 21 8.20 4.79 5.24
N PRO A 22 9.21 4.25 5.94
CA PRO A 22 10.14 5.07 6.71
C PRO A 22 11.06 5.89 5.81
N SER A 23 11.49 7.05 6.32
CA SER A 23 12.55 7.82 5.65
C SER A 23 13.93 7.16 5.85
N GLN A 24 14.88 7.49 4.97
CA GLN A 24 16.27 7.05 5.14
C GLN A 24 16.83 7.47 6.51
N ARG A 25 16.45 8.66 7.00
CA ARG A 25 16.87 9.17 8.31
C ARG A 25 16.32 8.30 9.44
N GLU A 26 15.02 8.03 9.44
CA GLU A 26 14.37 7.20 10.47
C GLU A 26 14.98 5.80 10.55
N LEU A 27 15.23 5.18 9.39
CA LEU A 27 15.90 3.88 9.34
C LEU A 27 17.31 3.93 9.94
N ARG A 28 18.08 4.99 9.65
CA ARG A 28 19.43 5.15 10.22
C ARG A 28 19.40 5.30 11.73
N GLU A 29 18.49 6.14 12.23
CA GLU A 29 18.31 6.38 13.67
C GLU A 29 17.97 5.07 14.39
N ILE A 30 16.98 4.32 13.90
CA ILE A 30 16.58 3.03 14.49
C ILE A 30 17.73 2.01 14.51
N ILE A 31 18.47 1.87 13.39
CA ILE A 31 19.58 0.91 13.31
C ILE A 31 20.71 1.29 14.27
N GLN A 32 21.01 2.59 14.38
CA GLN A 32 22.06 3.09 15.28
C GLN A 32 21.67 2.98 16.76
N GLU A 33 20.40 3.23 17.09
CA GLU A 33 19.86 3.08 18.44
C GLU A 33 19.85 1.61 18.89
N GLU A 34 19.54 0.67 17.98
CA GLU A 34 19.57 -0.76 18.28
C GLU A 34 21.01 -1.29 18.51
N GLY A 35 21.95 -0.88 17.66
CA GLY A 35 23.40 -1.02 17.92
C GLY A 35 24.05 -2.37 17.56
N SER A 36 23.32 -3.39 17.10
CA SER A 36 23.90 -4.68 16.67
C SER A 36 24.53 -4.62 15.28
N PHE A 37 24.19 -3.61 14.47
CA PHE A 37 24.62 -3.48 13.08
C PHE A 37 25.33 -2.16 12.82
N SER A 38 26.27 -2.19 11.87
CA SER A 38 26.87 -0.98 11.30
C SER A 38 26.42 -0.81 9.85
N ILE A 39 26.11 0.43 9.46
CA ILE A 39 25.63 0.74 8.11
C ILE A 39 26.85 0.97 7.21
N THR A 40 27.15 -0.02 6.37
CA THR A 40 28.20 0.12 5.33
C THR A 40 27.71 0.99 4.18
N GLU A 41 26.47 0.79 3.74
CA GLU A 41 25.85 1.54 2.65
C GLU A 41 24.33 1.58 2.83
N MET A 42 23.68 2.66 2.38
CA MET A 42 22.23 2.75 2.33
C MET A 42 21.83 3.59 1.12
N ARG A 43 21.00 3.01 0.24
CA ARG A 43 20.54 3.63 -1.00
C ARG A 43 19.01 3.66 -1.02
N VAL A 44 18.45 4.75 -1.55
CA VAL A 44 17.03 4.86 -1.86
C VAL A 44 16.92 4.79 -3.37
N HIS A 45 16.14 3.83 -3.86
CA HIS A 45 15.88 3.68 -5.29
C HIS A 45 14.52 4.28 -5.62
N ASP A 46 14.48 5.02 -6.73
CA ASP A 46 13.20 5.42 -7.31
C ASP A 46 12.58 4.19 -7.99
N LEU A 47 11.41 3.78 -7.48
CA LEU A 47 10.64 2.63 -7.99
C LEU A 47 10.27 2.77 -9.47
N THR A 48 10.17 4.01 -9.97
CA THR A 48 9.80 4.32 -11.35
C THR A 48 11.01 4.50 -12.26
N SER A 49 12.20 4.71 -11.69
CA SER A 49 13.42 4.95 -12.45
C SER A 49 13.85 3.68 -13.19
N GLY A 50 13.59 3.65 -14.50
CA GLY A 50 13.94 2.53 -15.38
C GLY A 50 12.80 1.55 -15.66
N MET A 51 11.62 1.77 -15.09
CA MET A 51 10.41 1.10 -15.57
C MET A 51 9.97 1.74 -16.89
N ASP A 52 9.80 0.93 -17.92
CA ASP A 52 9.13 1.40 -19.13
C ASP A 52 7.71 1.83 -18.75
N SER A 53 7.33 3.04 -19.13
CA SER A 53 6.00 3.63 -18.92
C SER A 53 4.86 2.70 -19.37
N THR A 54 5.11 1.78 -20.30
CA THR A 54 4.16 0.73 -20.72
C THR A 54 3.82 -0.26 -19.61
N PHE A 55 4.63 -0.37 -18.55
CA PHE A 55 4.40 -1.27 -17.41
C PHE A 55 3.57 -0.63 -16.30
N LEU A 56 3.50 0.70 -16.24
CA LEU A 56 2.77 1.47 -15.23
C LEU A 56 1.35 1.81 -15.68
N THR A 57 0.63 0.85 -16.24
CA THR A 57 -0.78 1.06 -16.59
C THR A 57 -1.64 1.10 -15.32
N PRO A 58 -2.72 1.93 -15.28
CA PRO A 58 -3.60 1.99 -14.10
C PRO A 58 -4.11 0.62 -13.67
N ASN A 59 -4.46 -0.23 -14.64
CA ASN A 59 -4.89 -1.61 -14.40
C ASN A 59 -3.82 -2.46 -13.71
N ARG A 60 -2.55 -2.37 -14.12
CA ARG A 60 -1.46 -3.12 -13.47
C ARG A 60 -1.23 -2.63 -12.06
N VAL A 61 -1.21 -1.31 -11.84
CA VAL A 61 -1.03 -0.71 -10.51
C VAL A 61 -2.18 -1.13 -9.58
N ALA A 62 -3.43 -1.02 -10.03
CA ALA A 62 -4.60 -1.40 -9.25
C ALA A 62 -4.59 -2.90 -8.89
N ASN A 63 -4.23 -3.78 -9.83
CA ASN A 63 -4.13 -5.21 -9.56
C ASN A 63 -2.94 -5.58 -8.63
N SER A 64 -1.82 -4.86 -8.72
CA SER A 64 -0.72 -5.00 -7.75
C SER A 64 -1.15 -4.57 -6.34
N MET A 65 -1.87 -3.45 -6.22
CA MET A 65 -2.45 -3.01 -4.95
C MET A 65 -3.45 -4.04 -4.42
N ARG A 66 -4.32 -4.59 -5.28
CA ARG A 66 -5.25 -5.66 -4.90
C ARG A 66 -4.51 -6.86 -4.34
N ALA A 67 -3.51 -7.38 -5.06
CA ALA A 67 -2.75 -8.55 -4.60
C ALA A 67 -2.09 -8.34 -3.22
N ALA A 68 -1.61 -7.12 -2.92
CA ALA A 68 -0.98 -6.80 -1.64
C ALA A 68 -2.00 -6.53 -0.51
N LEU A 69 -3.12 -5.87 -0.81
CA LEU A 69 -4.02 -5.30 0.19
C LEU A 69 -5.31 -6.10 0.40
N GLU A 70 -5.68 -6.97 -0.54
CA GLU A 70 -6.93 -7.75 -0.50
C GLU A 70 -7.14 -8.50 0.83
N PRO A 71 -6.14 -9.18 1.43
CA PRO A 71 -6.33 -9.83 2.72
C PRO A 71 -6.71 -8.85 3.84
N ILE A 72 -6.09 -7.67 3.86
CA ILE A 72 -6.30 -6.64 4.90
C ILE A 72 -7.68 -6.00 4.73
N ILE A 73 -8.03 -5.67 3.48
CA ILE A 73 -9.33 -5.07 3.14
C ILE A 73 -10.46 -6.07 3.48
N ASN A 74 -10.32 -7.33 3.08
CA ASN A 74 -11.31 -8.37 3.37
C ASN A 74 -11.47 -8.62 4.87
N GLN A 75 -10.38 -8.57 5.65
CA GLN A 75 -10.44 -8.74 7.10
C GLN A 75 -11.28 -7.64 7.78
N HIS A 76 -11.16 -6.38 7.33
CA HIS A 76 -11.83 -5.25 7.99
C HIS A 76 -13.25 -4.98 7.44
N PHE A 77 -13.39 -4.98 6.12
CA PHE A 77 -14.64 -4.64 5.44
C PHE A 77 -15.50 -5.86 5.11
N GLY A 78 -14.94 -7.07 5.17
CA GLY A 78 -15.60 -8.33 4.84
C GLY A 78 -15.22 -8.86 3.45
N SER A 79 -15.18 -10.18 3.30
CA SER A 79 -14.80 -10.85 2.06
C SER A 79 -15.97 -10.91 1.06
N SER A 80 -16.17 -9.83 0.32
CA SER A 80 -17.08 -9.80 -0.84
C SER A 80 -16.31 -9.50 -2.12
N GLY A 81 -16.53 -10.29 -3.17
CA GLY A 81 -15.97 -10.02 -4.50
C GLY A 81 -16.31 -8.61 -4.99
N GLU A 82 -17.52 -8.13 -4.68
CA GLU A 82 -17.97 -6.79 -5.03
C GLU A 82 -17.10 -5.68 -4.43
N VAL A 83 -16.63 -5.83 -3.18
CA VAL A 83 -15.78 -4.83 -2.51
C VAL A 83 -14.43 -4.71 -3.21
N MET A 84 -13.85 -5.85 -3.59
CA MET A 84 -12.53 -5.87 -4.21
C MET A 84 -12.57 -5.51 -5.70
N ASP A 85 -13.68 -5.80 -6.38
CA ASP A 85 -13.91 -5.36 -7.76
C ASP A 85 -14.13 -3.85 -7.81
N GLU A 86 -14.89 -3.31 -6.84
CA GLU A 86 -15.02 -1.86 -6.63
C GLU A 86 -13.68 -1.20 -6.31
N PHE A 87 -12.86 -1.83 -5.46
CA PHE A 87 -11.53 -1.35 -5.11
C PHE A 87 -10.66 -1.18 -6.35
N VAL A 88 -10.58 -2.20 -7.20
CA VAL A 88 -9.80 -2.13 -8.47
C VAL A 88 -10.37 -1.03 -9.36
N ARG A 89 -11.68 -0.98 -9.57
CA ARG A 89 -12.30 0.06 -10.40
C ARG A 89 -12.06 1.48 -9.88
N THR A 90 -12.00 1.65 -8.57
CA THR A 90 -11.68 2.94 -7.94
C THR A 90 -10.19 3.27 -8.10
N ALA A 91 -9.30 2.29 -7.94
CA ALA A 91 -7.85 2.47 -8.04
C ALA A 91 -7.34 2.66 -9.48
N GLU A 92 -8.11 2.26 -10.49
CA GLU A 92 -7.78 2.49 -11.91
C GLU A 92 -8.11 3.90 -12.41
N LYS A 93 -8.91 4.67 -11.66
CA LYS A 93 -9.33 6.04 -12.03
C LYS A 93 -8.31 7.08 -11.56
#